data_AF-A0AAN0MF89-F1
#
_entry.id   AF-A0AAN0MF89-F1
#
_cell.length_a   1.000
_cell.length_b   1.000
_cell.length_c   1.000
_cell.angle_alpha   90.00
_cell.angle_beta   90.00
_cell.angle_gamma   90.00
#
_symmetry.space_group_name_H-M   'P 1'
#
loop_
_entity.id
_entity.type
_entity.pdbx_description
1 polymer ?
#
loop_
_entity_poly.entity_id
_entity_poly.type
_entity_poly.pdbx_seq_one_letter_code
_entity_poly.pdbx_strand_id
1 'polypeptide(L)'
;MSGFDVAITAVAGRYSQADSTRELWEALVDGRELNVNAPDPVSDGHIPRVPSVANIDEFDHEFFGISPAEAELMDPQQRLMLTCAFEALENAGRASGDELRWGVFASASFSTYLLNNVLSARPQVVEDSNMLALIGNLPDSVATRLAYKLNLVGPAMTVQTACSSSLVALQVACRSLLDYECDGAIVAACSLTVPQARTRSRGRGPTTPSQAPEDEANCADRRVSSMPTRAPGLGGRPGHRPRAA
;
A
#
# COMPACT_ATOMS: atom_id res chain seq x y z
N MET A 1 -21.01 10.26 -24.86
CA MET A 1 -20.47 9.98 -23.53
C MET A 1 -19.81 11.26 -23.04
N SER A 2 -20.49 12.07 -22.23
CA SER A 2 -19.78 12.95 -21.30
C SER A 2 -19.96 12.34 -19.93
N GLY A 3 -19.19 11.27 -19.69
CA GLY A 3 -19.11 10.64 -18.38
C GLY A 3 -18.46 11.65 -17.43
N PHE A 4 -19.00 11.77 -16.23
CA PHE A 4 -18.38 12.58 -15.20
C PHE A 4 -16.99 12.01 -14.90
N ASP A 5 -15.96 12.85 -15.04
CA ASP A 5 -14.59 12.49 -14.69
C ASP A 5 -14.37 12.73 -13.18
N VAL A 6 -13.69 11.80 -12.51
CA VAL A 6 -13.27 11.95 -11.12
C VAL A 6 -11.82 12.42 -11.09
N ALA A 7 -11.57 13.57 -10.48
CA ALA A 7 -10.24 14.14 -10.35
C ALA A 7 -9.53 13.61 -9.10
N ILE A 8 -8.25 13.25 -9.24
CA ILE A 8 -7.36 13.03 -8.10
C ILE A 8 -6.73 14.38 -7.77
N THR A 9 -7.11 14.96 -6.63
CA THR A 9 -6.67 16.31 -6.23
C THR A 9 -5.36 16.30 -5.45
N ALA A 10 -5.08 15.24 -4.70
CA ALA A 10 -3.84 15.07 -3.94
C ALA A 10 -3.50 13.59 -3.73
N VAL A 11 -2.22 13.33 -3.45
CA VAL A 11 -1.69 12.02 -3.07
C VAL A 11 -0.65 12.19 -1.97
N ALA A 12 -0.63 11.27 -1.02
CA ALA A 12 0.39 11.17 0.02
C ALA A 12 0.65 9.69 0.30
N GLY A 13 1.89 9.34 0.63
CA GLY A 13 2.26 7.97 0.91
C GLY A 13 3.67 7.84 1.46
N ARG A 14 3.90 6.71 2.14
CA ARG A 14 5.20 6.26 2.63
C ARG A 14 5.54 4.94 1.95
N TYR A 15 6.77 4.81 1.49
CA TYR A 15 7.24 3.68 0.71
C TYR A 15 8.57 3.17 1.26
N SER A 16 9.05 2.04 0.71
CA SER A 16 10.36 1.55 1.08
C SER A 16 11.42 2.60 0.70
N GLN A 17 12.24 3.02 1.66
CA GLN A 17 13.31 4.02 1.45
C GLN A 17 12.85 5.33 0.78
N ALA A 18 11.59 5.73 0.94
CA ALA A 18 11.04 7.00 0.45
C ALA A 18 9.89 7.47 1.34
N ASP A 19 10.06 8.63 1.95
CA ASP A 19 9.14 9.21 2.92
C ASP A 19 8.07 10.09 2.27
N SER A 20 8.07 10.20 0.94
CA SER A 20 7.04 10.92 0.20
C SER A 20 6.84 10.35 -1.21
N THR A 21 5.69 10.68 -1.82
CA THR A 21 5.43 10.38 -3.24
C THR A 21 6.45 11.05 -4.16
N ARG A 22 7.01 12.20 -3.74
CA ARG A 22 8.05 12.90 -4.50
C ARG A 22 9.37 12.13 -4.50
N GLU A 23 9.82 11.68 -3.33
CA GLU A 23 11.04 10.86 -3.22
C GLU A 23 10.89 9.53 -3.94
N LEU A 24 9.70 8.92 -3.89
CA LEU A 24 9.39 7.74 -4.68
C LEU A 24 9.56 8.04 -6.18
N TRP A 25 8.99 9.15 -6.67
CA TRP A 25 9.11 9.53 -8.07
C TRP A 25 10.57 9.71 -8.50
N GLU A 26 11.36 10.43 -7.71
CA GLU A 26 12.78 10.64 -7.96
C GLU A 26 13.53 9.30 -7.99
N ALA A 27 13.22 8.38 -7.08
CA ALA A 27 13.79 7.03 -7.08
C ALA A 27 13.48 6.21 -8.32
N LEU A 28 12.23 6.28 -8.78
CA LEU A 28 11.77 5.55 -9.96
C LEU A 28 12.42 6.09 -11.23
N VAL A 29 12.55 7.43 -11.35
CA VAL A 29 13.24 8.07 -12.46
C VAL A 29 14.72 7.69 -12.51
N ASP A 30 15.36 7.60 -11.34
CA ASP A 30 16.76 7.20 -11.21
C ASP A 30 16.99 5.67 -11.36
N GLY A 31 15.92 4.86 -11.43
CA GLY A 31 16.00 3.41 -11.49
C GLY A 31 16.57 2.77 -10.20
N ARG A 32 16.38 3.42 -9.04
CA ARG A 32 16.88 2.93 -7.75
C ARG A 32 16.05 1.76 -7.23
N GLU A 33 16.72 0.69 -6.81
CA GLU A 33 16.09 -0.40 -6.06
C GLU A 33 15.82 0.06 -4.62
N LEU A 34 14.55 0.10 -4.22
CA LEU A 34 14.11 0.62 -2.92
C LEU A 34 13.97 -0.45 -1.84
N ASN A 35 13.88 -1.73 -2.21
CA ASN A 35 13.82 -2.81 -1.23
C ASN A 35 15.21 -3.07 -0.63
N VAL A 36 15.23 -3.33 0.67
CA VAL A 36 16.45 -3.63 1.42
C VAL A 36 16.72 -5.13 1.43
N ASN A 37 17.97 -5.51 1.67
CA ASN A 37 18.30 -6.90 1.95
C ASN A 37 17.61 -7.32 3.24
N ALA A 38 16.96 -8.49 3.24
CA ALA A 38 16.51 -9.10 4.46
C ALA A 38 17.73 -9.40 5.37
N PRO A 39 17.60 -9.29 6.70
CA PRO A 39 18.69 -9.51 7.63
C PRO A 39 19.13 -10.98 7.66
N ASP A 40 18.21 -11.90 7.35
CA ASP A 40 18.46 -13.34 7.39
C ASP A 40 18.34 -13.96 5.98
N PRO A 41 19.37 -14.67 5.49
CA PRO A 41 19.28 -15.41 4.23
C PRO A 41 18.27 -16.56 4.31
N VAL A 42 17.64 -16.89 3.18
CA VAL A 42 16.90 -18.15 3.05
C VAL A 42 17.86 -19.35 3.03
N SER A 43 17.31 -20.56 3.19
CA SER A 43 18.06 -21.81 3.38
C SER A 43 19.06 -22.16 2.27
N ASP A 44 18.89 -21.61 1.07
CA ASP A 44 19.79 -21.77 -0.07
C ASP A 44 20.91 -20.70 -0.14
N GLY A 45 21.00 -19.83 0.88
CA GLY A 45 21.96 -18.73 0.94
C GLY A 45 21.55 -17.47 0.17
N HIS A 46 20.39 -17.47 -0.47
CA HIS A 46 19.86 -16.27 -1.14
C HIS A 46 19.41 -15.23 -0.10
N ILE A 47 19.74 -13.96 -0.32
CA ILE A 47 19.29 -12.85 0.52
C ILE A 47 18.14 -12.15 -0.22
N PRO A 48 16.89 -12.36 0.19
CA PRO A 48 15.76 -11.76 -0.49
C PRO A 48 15.72 -10.24 -0.25
N ARG A 49 15.17 -9.52 -1.23
CA ARG A 49 14.84 -8.11 -1.09
C ARG A 49 13.45 -7.96 -0.50
N VAL A 50 13.33 -7.09 0.51
CA VAL A 50 12.11 -6.89 1.29
C VAL A 50 11.82 -5.39 1.46
N PRO A 51 10.55 -4.99 1.49
CA PRO A 51 10.19 -3.60 1.73
C PRO A 51 10.47 -3.23 3.20
N SER A 52 10.96 -2.01 3.40
CA SER A 52 11.17 -1.42 4.73
C SER A 52 10.84 0.06 4.69
N VAL A 53 9.75 0.43 5.37
CA VAL A 53 9.31 1.82 5.52
C VAL A 53 10.00 2.39 6.76
N ALA A 54 10.59 3.58 6.66
CA ALA A 54 11.26 4.23 7.78
C ALA A 54 10.24 4.71 8.84
N ASN A 55 10.72 4.88 10.07
CA ASN A 55 10.02 5.60 11.15
C ASN A 55 8.59 5.10 11.44
N ILE A 56 8.33 3.79 11.29
CA ILE A 56 6.99 3.21 11.54
C ILE A 56 6.57 3.23 13.01
N ASP A 57 7.50 3.48 13.90
CA ASP A 57 7.33 3.67 15.33
C ASP A 57 7.00 5.13 15.70
N GLU A 58 7.31 6.09 14.82
CA GLU A 58 7.00 7.51 15.02
C GLU A 58 5.53 7.83 14.71
N PHE A 59 4.88 8.56 15.61
CA PHE A 59 3.49 9.01 15.44
C PHE A 59 3.18 10.20 16.34
N ASP A 60 2.66 11.29 15.76
CA ASP A 60 2.21 12.46 16.52
C ASP A 60 0.83 12.21 17.13
N HIS A 61 0.81 11.48 18.24
CA HIS A 61 -0.44 11.08 18.90
C HIS A 61 -1.19 12.28 19.50
N GLU A 62 -0.49 13.34 19.92
CA GLU A 62 -1.11 14.54 20.50
C GLU A 62 -1.92 15.29 19.45
N PHE A 63 -1.37 15.44 18.24
CA PHE A 63 -2.06 16.07 17.12
C PHE A 63 -3.42 15.41 16.80
N PHE A 64 -3.49 14.07 16.85
CA PHE A 64 -4.72 13.31 16.59
C PHE A 64 -5.60 13.10 17.84
N GLY A 65 -5.24 13.69 18.99
CA GLY A 65 -5.96 13.50 20.25
C GLY A 65 -6.03 12.03 20.67
N ILE A 66 -4.93 11.31 20.53
CA ILE A 66 -4.77 9.89 20.90
C ILE A 66 -3.87 9.83 22.12
N SER A 67 -4.29 9.05 23.13
CA SER A 67 -3.48 8.89 24.35
C SER A 67 -2.19 8.10 24.05
N PRO A 68 -1.09 8.34 24.79
CA PRO A 68 0.15 7.57 24.60
C PRO A 68 -0.06 6.05 24.70
N ALA A 69 -0.88 5.61 25.67
CA ALA A 69 -1.21 4.20 25.86
C ALA A 69 -2.00 3.60 24.69
N GLU A 70 -2.89 4.37 24.06
CA GLU A 70 -3.58 3.93 22.85
C GLU A 70 -2.62 3.88 21.66
N ALA A 71 -1.78 4.90 21.47
CA ALA A 71 -0.82 4.97 20.37
C ALA A 71 0.18 3.80 20.39
N GLU A 72 0.65 3.38 21.56
CA GLU A 72 1.50 2.20 21.73
C GLU A 72 0.81 0.89 21.29
N LEU A 73 -0.50 0.79 21.49
CA LEU A 73 -1.29 -0.39 21.14
C LEU A 73 -1.77 -0.37 19.70
N MET A 74 -1.75 0.78 19.02
CA MET A 74 -2.20 0.92 17.64
C MET A 74 -1.22 0.30 16.65
N ASP A 75 -1.76 -0.41 15.65
CA ASP A 75 -0.99 -0.90 14.51
C ASP A 75 -0.36 0.29 13.77
N PRO A 76 0.96 0.27 13.49
CA PRO A 76 1.62 1.25 12.63
C PRO A 76 0.91 1.50 11.30
N GLN A 77 0.21 0.50 10.74
CA GLN A 77 -0.61 0.68 9.54
C GLN A 77 -1.68 1.75 9.73
N GLN A 78 -2.38 1.76 10.87
CA GLN A 78 -3.41 2.76 11.16
C GLN A 78 -2.80 4.14 11.40
N ARG A 79 -1.65 4.18 12.09
CA ARG A 79 -0.90 5.42 12.36
C ARG A 79 -0.45 6.10 11.07
N LEU A 80 0.23 5.35 10.20
CA LEU A 80 0.68 5.85 8.89
C LEU A 80 -0.50 6.29 8.00
N MET A 81 -1.61 5.55 8.01
CA MET A 81 -2.80 5.95 7.26
C MET A 81 -3.39 7.26 7.77
N LEU A 82 -3.45 7.49 9.09
CA LEU A 82 -3.92 8.76 9.66
C LEU A 82 -3.04 9.92 9.20
N THR A 83 -1.72 9.78 9.31
CA THR A 83 -0.77 10.80 8.87
C THR A 83 -0.88 11.08 7.37
N CYS A 84 -0.86 10.04 6.52
CA CYS A 84 -0.95 10.22 5.07
C CYS A 84 -2.31 10.78 4.63
N ALA A 85 -3.41 10.36 5.26
CA ALA A 85 -4.74 10.88 4.93
C ALA A 85 -4.85 12.37 5.31
N PHE A 86 -4.29 12.77 6.46
CA PHE A 86 -4.20 14.17 6.84
C PHE A 86 -3.38 14.98 5.84
N GLU A 87 -2.16 14.52 5.49
CA GLU A 87 -1.31 15.18 4.49
C GLU A 87 -2.00 15.32 3.12
N ALA A 88 -2.73 14.29 2.69
CA ALA A 88 -3.47 14.33 1.43
C ALA A 88 -4.60 15.38 1.47
N LEU A 89 -5.31 15.51 2.60
CA LEU A 89 -6.35 16.53 2.77
C LEU A 89 -5.77 17.96 2.75
N GLU A 90 -4.65 18.17 3.44
CA GLU A 90 -3.94 19.45 3.45
C GLU A 90 -3.45 19.82 2.04
N ASN A 91 -2.85 18.86 1.33
CA ASN A 91 -2.39 19.05 -0.05
C ASN A 91 -3.55 19.29 -1.04
N ALA A 92 -4.74 18.74 -0.77
CA ALA A 92 -5.94 19.01 -1.55
C ALA A 92 -6.53 20.41 -1.25
N GLY A 93 -6.00 21.15 -0.27
CA GLY A 93 -6.46 22.47 0.10
C GLY A 93 -7.78 22.46 0.87
N ARG A 94 -8.09 21.38 1.59
CA ARG A 94 -9.33 21.31 2.37
C ARG A 94 -9.29 22.32 3.52
N ALA A 95 -10.22 23.27 3.52
CA ALA A 95 -10.35 24.22 4.60
C ALA A 95 -10.90 23.55 5.87
N SER A 96 -10.40 23.95 7.03
CA SER A 96 -11.00 23.54 8.30
C SER A 96 -12.45 24.04 8.38
N GLY A 97 -13.41 23.13 8.59
CA GLY A 97 -14.82 23.47 8.70
C GLY A 97 -15.57 23.55 7.37
N ASP A 98 -15.05 22.92 6.30
CA ASP A 98 -15.85 22.70 5.10
C ASP A 98 -17.07 21.82 5.40
N GLU A 99 -18.25 22.19 4.87
CA GLU A 99 -19.50 21.41 5.04
C GLU A 99 -19.58 20.22 4.06
N LEU A 100 -18.49 19.91 3.35
CA LEU A 100 -18.44 18.85 2.37
C LEU A 100 -18.50 17.48 3.05
N ARG A 101 -19.30 16.57 2.47
CA ARG A 101 -19.41 15.19 2.95
C ARG A 101 -18.25 14.39 2.38
N TRP A 102 -17.16 14.29 3.14
CA TRP A 102 -16.02 13.48 2.76
C TRP A 102 -16.23 12.01 3.10
N GLY A 103 -16.26 11.15 2.08
CA GLY A 103 -16.25 9.69 2.24
C GLY A 103 -14.85 9.14 2.50
N VAL A 104 -14.75 8.01 3.17
CA VAL A 104 -13.51 7.31 3.50
C VAL A 104 -13.62 5.84 3.08
N PHE A 105 -12.76 5.45 2.15
CA PHE A 105 -12.70 4.09 1.62
C PHE A 105 -11.30 3.57 1.88
N ALA A 106 -11.17 2.68 2.85
CA ALA A 106 -9.85 2.29 3.35
C ALA A 106 -9.63 0.77 3.36
N SER A 107 -8.37 0.36 3.33
CA SER A 107 -7.98 -1.04 3.42
C SER A 107 -6.65 -1.19 4.16
N ALA A 108 -6.51 -2.26 4.93
CA ALA A 108 -5.23 -2.60 5.55
C ALA A 108 -4.94 -4.09 5.37
N SER A 109 -3.67 -4.45 5.40
CA SER A 109 -3.29 -5.86 5.50
C SER A 109 -3.49 -6.35 6.92
N PHE A 110 -3.54 -7.68 7.08
CA PHE A 110 -3.64 -8.32 8.37
C PHE A 110 -2.58 -7.79 9.36
N SER A 111 -3.01 -7.44 10.58
CA SER A 111 -2.13 -6.85 11.59
C SER A 111 -1.14 -7.87 12.15
N THR A 112 0.08 -7.84 11.64
CA THR A 112 1.19 -8.60 12.19
C THR A 112 1.70 -8.00 13.50
N TYR A 113 1.46 -6.71 13.74
CA TYR A 113 1.75 -6.02 14.99
C TYR A 113 0.95 -6.59 16.17
N LEU A 114 -0.35 -6.84 15.98
CA LEU A 114 -1.21 -7.45 16.99
C LEU A 114 -0.64 -8.80 17.45
N LEU A 115 -0.24 -9.66 16.51
CA LEU A 115 0.30 -10.98 16.84
C LEU A 115 1.67 -10.89 17.53
N ASN A 116 2.60 -10.13 16.93
CA ASN A 116 4.02 -10.20 17.31
C ASN A 116 4.38 -9.28 18.48
N ASN A 117 3.64 -8.19 18.69
CA ASN A 117 3.95 -7.21 19.73
C ASN A 117 2.88 -7.18 20.82
N VAL A 118 1.61 -7.05 20.47
CA VAL A 118 0.54 -6.86 21.48
C VAL A 118 0.23 -8.16 22.20
N LEU A 119 -0.14 -9.21 21.47
CA LEU A 119 -0.51 -10.52 22.04
C LEU A 119 0.70 -11.23 22.65
N SER A 120 1.86 -11.16 21.99
CA SER A 120 3.08 -11.84 22.46
C SER A 120 3.69 -11.20 23.71
N ALA A 121 3.66 -9.86 23.83
CA ALA A 121 4.27 -9.17 24.97
C ALA A 121 3.29 -8.83 26.10
N ARG A 122 1.98 -8.74 25.81
CA ARG A 122 0.97 -8.28 26.77
C ARG A 122 -0.33 -9.11 26.66
N PRO A 123 -0.30 -10.42 26.95
CA PRO A 123 -1.46 -11.31 26.80
C PRO A 123 -2.69 -10.85 27.61
N GLN A 124 -2.47 -10.24 28.78
CA GLN A 124 -3.52 -9.71 29.66
C GLN A 124 -4.34 -8.58 29.02
N VAL A 125 -3.78 -7.83 28.07
CA VAL A 125 -4.49 -6.73 27.39
C VAL A 125 -5.69 -7.24 26.58
N VAL A 126 -5.63 -8.48 26.08
CA VAL A 126 -6.75 -9.09 25.37
C VAL A 126 -7.70 -9.83 26.32
N GLU A 127 -7.18 -10.38 27.42
CA GLU A 127 -8.00 -10.99 28.48
C GLU A 127 -8.95 -9.97 29.14
N ASP A 128 -8.49 -8.73 29.33
CA ASP A 128 -9.30 -7.64 29.88
C ASP A 128 -10.29 -7.02 28.87
N SER A 129 -10.42 -7.61 27.66
CA SER A 129 -11.25 -7.06 26.58
C SER A 129 -10.92 -5.59 26.27
N ASN A 130 -9.63 -5.24 26.23
CA ASN A 130 -9.22 -3.86 25.97
C ASN A 130 -9.61 -3.46 24.54
N MET A 131 -10.78 -2.84 24.41
CA MET A 131 -11.36 -2.39 23.15
C MET A 131 -10.41 -1.48 22.36
N LEU A 132 -9.53 -0.73 23.04
CA LEU A 132 -8.53 0.12 22.38
C LEU A 132 -7.52 -0.71 21.57
N ALA A 133 -7.08 -1.85 22.12
CA ALA A 133 -6.17 -2.76 21.42
C ALA A 133 -6.86 -3.41 20.21
N LEU A 134 -8.13 -3.80 20.34
CA LEU A 134 -8.89 -4.37 19.22
C LEU A 134 -9.11 -3.33 18.12
N ILE A 135 -9.65 -2.16 18.45
CA ILE A 135 -9.94 -1.11 17.46
C ILE A 135 -8.63 -0.58 16.83
N GLY A 136 -7.52 -0.57 17.57
CA GLY A 136 -6.22 -0.15 17.06
C GLY A 136 -5.55 -1.14 16.08
N ASN A 137 -6.02 -2.38 15.98
CA ASN A 137 -5.36 -3.43 15.20
C ASN A 137 -6.27 -4.17 14.21
N LEU A 138 -7.59 -4.12 14.37
CA LEU A 138 -8.49 -4.75 13.41
C LEU A 138 -8.51 -3.95 12.09
N PRO A 139 -8.45 -4.62 10.93
CA PRO A 139 -8.55 -3.94 9.64
C PRO A 139 -9.94 -3.29 9.47
N ASP A 140 -10.99 -3.82 10.11
CA ASP A 140 -12.36 -3.35 9.93
C ASP A 140 -12.59 -1.92 10.46
N SER A 141 -11.79 -1.47 11.43
CA SER A 141 -11.92 -0.14 12.06
C SER A 141 -11.16 0.98 11.33
N VAL A 142 -10.40 0.68 10.28
CA VAL A 142 -9.49 1.66 9.66
C VAL A 142 -10.24 2.83 9.03
N ALA A 143 -11.32 2.56 8.28
CA ALA A 143 -12.11 3.60 7.62
C ALA A 143 -12.86 4.46 8.64
N THR A 144 -13.48 3.84 9.63
CA THR A 144 -14.25 4.55 10.67
C THR A 144 -13.36 5.37 11.59
N ARG A 145 -12.16 4.86 11.93
CA ARG A 145 -11.18 5.61 12.70
C ARG A 145 -10.67 6.83 11.93
N LEU A 146 -10.34 6.69 10.65
CA LEU A 146 -9.95 7.81 9.80
C LEU A 146 -11.06 8.87 9.74
N ALA A 147 -12.30 8.46 9.49
CA ALA A 147 -13.44 9.36 9.45
C ALA A 147 -13.65 10.10 10.79
N TYR A 148 -13.58 9.37 11.91
CA TYR A 148 -13.72 9.95 13.25
C TYR A 148 -12.60 10.95 13.58
N LYS A 149 -11.34 10.57 13.36
CA LYS A 149 -10.18 11.40 13.72
C LYS A 149 -9.97 12.61 12.82
N LEU A 150 -10.41 12.53 11.57
CA LEU A 150 -10.31 13.64 10.61
C LEU A 150 -11.63 14.45 10.49
N ASN A 151 -12.63 14.10 11.30
CA ASN A 151 -13.96 14.71 11.33
C ASN A 151 -14.65 14.73 9.95
N LEU A 152 -14.73 13.56 9.31
CA LEU A 152 -15.30 13.36 7.97
C LEU A 152 -16.67 12.70 8.10
N VAL A 153 -17.68 13.28 7.46
CA VAL A 153 -19.11 12.94 7.68
C VAL A 153 -19.77 12.21 6.51
N GLY A 154 -19.00 11.67 5.56
CA GLY A 154 -19.49 10.84 4.46
C GLY A 154 -19.48 9.34 4.75
N PRO A 155 -19.71 8.49 3.72
CA PRO A 155 -19.63 7.04 3.85
C PRO A 155 -18.24 6.61 4.31
N ALA A 156 -18.14 5.76 5.34
CA ALA A 156 -16.87 5.24 5.84
C ALA A 156 -16.89 3.70 5.76
N MET A 157 -16.10 3.13 4.85
CA MET A 157 -16.10 1.68 4.63
C MET A 157 -14.71 1.09 4.45
N THR A 158 -14.49 -0.02 5.13
CA THR A 158 -13.30 -0.86 4.95
C THR A 158 -13.55 -1.85 3.82
N VAL A 159 -12.65 -1.89 2.84
CA VAL A 159 -12.73 -2.79 1.67
C VAL A 159 -11.61 -3.83 1.75
N GLN A 160 -11.96 -5.10 1.65
CA GLN A 160 -11.01 -6.23 1.70
C GLN A 160 -11.27 -7.19 0.54
N THR A 161 -10.40 -7.14 -0.47
CA THR A 161 -10.40 -8.04 -1.64
C THR A 161 -9.00 -8.63 -1.89
N ALA A 162 -8.23 -8.84 -0.83
CA ALA A 162 -6.82 -9.26 -0.89
C ALA A 162 -5.94 -8.23 -1.65
N CYS A 163 -5.13 -8.68 -2.61
CA CYS A 163 -4.14 -7.82 -3.29
C CYS A 163 -4.77 -6.68 -4.12
N SER A 164 -6.06 -6.75 -4.46
CA SER A 164 -6.78 -5.70 -5.17
C SER A 164 -7.50 -4.70 -4.25
N SER A 165 -7.34 -4.79 -2.93
CA SER A 165 -8.16 -4.03 -1.97
C SER A 165 -8.11 -2.52 -2.20
N SER A 166 -6.92 -1.96 -2.46
CA SER A 166 -6.74 -0.52 -2.71
C SER A 166 -7.44 -0.05 -3.98
N LEU A 167 -7.37 -0.84 -5.06
CA LEU A 167 -8.00 -0.50 -6.34
C LEU A 167 -9.52 -0.65 -6.28
N VAL A 168 -10.02 -1.66 -5.55
CA VAL A 168 -11.47 -1.81 -5.31
C VAL A 168 -11.98 -0.67 -4.43
N ALA A 169 -11.24 -0.28 -3.39
CA ALA A 169 -11.58 0.90 -2.58
C ALA A 169 -11.67 2.18 -3.44
N LEU A 170 -10.73 2.38 -4.36
CA LEU A 170 -10.79 3.49 -5.32
C LEU A 170 -12.04 3.43 -6.20
N GLN A 171 -12.37 2.25 -6.73
CA GLN A 171 -13.56 2.09 -7.56
C GLN A 171 -14.85 2.40 -6.80
N VAL A 172 -14.96 1.94 -5.54
CA VAL A 172 -16.13 2.24 -4.72
C VAL A 172 -16.20 3.74 -4.39
N ALA A 173 -15.07 4.38 -4.09
CA ALA A 173 -15.02 5.82 -3.86
C ALA A 173 -15.48 6.63 -5.08
N CYS A 174 -14.98 6.29 -6.28
CA CYS A 174 -15.44 6.91 -7.52
C CYS A 174 -16.95 6.72 -7.72
N ARG A 175 -17.48 5.54 -7.39
CA ARG A 175 -18.92 5.28 -7.51
C ARG A 175 -19.73 6.14 -6.53
N SER A 176 -19.33 6.23 -5.26
CA SER A 176 -19.99 7.06 -4.26
C SER A 176 -19.96 8.56 -4.59
N LEU A 177 -18.90 9.04 -5.25
CA LEU A 177 -18.84 10.41 -5.78
C LEU A 177 -19.84 10.62 -6.93
N LEU A 178 -19.88 9.68 -7.88
CA LEU A 178 -20.78 9.74 -9.04
C LEU A 178 -22.26 9.58 -8.66
N ASP A 179 -22.54 8.85 -7.57
CA ASP A 179 -23.88 8.66 -7.02
C ASP A 179 -24.26 9.77 -6.01
N TYR A 180 -23.41 10.80 -5.83
CA TYR A 180 -23.63 11.95 -4.93
C TYR A 180 -23.79 11.59 -3.43
N GLU A 181 -23.29 10.43 -3.01
CA GLU A 181 -23.25 10.01 -1.61
C GLU A 181 -22.24 10.83 -0.80
N CYS A 182 -21.20 11.32 -1.47
CA CYS A 182 -20.16 12.18 -0.91
C CYS A 182 -19.73 13.25 -1.92
N ASP A 183 -19.17 14.35 -1.40
CA ASP A 183 -18.71 15.48 -2.21
C ASP A 183 -17.19 15.43 -2.43
N GLY A 184 -16.48 14.73 -1.54
CA GLY A 184 -15.07 14.38 -1.64
C GLY A 184 -14.84 12.96 -1.12
N ALA A 185 -13.76 12.30 -1.53
CA ALA A 185 -13.45 10.95 -1.07
C ALA A 185 -11.97 10.78 -0.79
N ILE A 186 -11.66 10.11 0.33
CA ILE A 186 -10.33 9.64 0.68
C ILE A 186 -10.27 8.15 0.40
N VAL A 187 -9.24 7.76 -0.34
CA VAL A 187 -8.90 6.35 -0.55
C VAL A 187 -7.58 6.09 0.14
N ALA A 188 -7.58 5.21 1.15
CA ALA A 188 -6.39 4.89 1.92
C ALA A 188 -6.10 3.39 1.89
N ALA A 189 -4.83 3.02 1.76
CA ALA A 189 -4.43 1.63 1.83
C ALA A 189 -3.06 1.49 2.49
N CYS A 190 -2.92 0.51 3.37
CA CYS A 190 -1.63 0.17 3.96
C CYS A 190 -1.36 -1.32 3.92
N SER A 191 -0.12 -1.68 3.64
CA SER A 191 0.37 -3.04 3.76
C SER A 191 1.73 -3.00 4.44
N LEU A 192 1.77 -3.40 5.70
CA LEU A 192 2.98 -3.41 6.49
C LEU A 192 3.13 -4.76 7.21
N THR A 193 4.36 -5.26 7.26
CA THR A 193 4.72 -6.42 8.08
C THR A 193 5.61 -5.95 9.21
N VAL A 194 5.22 -6.26 10.45
CA VAL A 194 5.97 -5.97 11.66
C VAL A 194 6.25 -7.29 12.40
N PRO A 195 7.51 -7.60 12.76
CA PRO A 195 8.74 -6.84 12.48
C PRO A 195 9.07 -6.72 10.98
N GLN A 196 9.61 -5.56 10.57
CA GLN A 196 10.01 -5.30 9.19
C GLN A 196 11.22 -6.15 8.77
N ALA A 197 11.45 -6.17 7.46
CA ALA A 197 12.57 -6.82 6.81
C ALA A 197 12.69 -8.35 7.03
N ARG A 198 11.72 -9.02 7.66
CA ARG A 198 11.79 -10.47 7.83
C ARG A 198 11.64 -11.20 6.51
N THR A 199 12.57 -12.12 6.26
CA THR A 199 12.42 -13.15 5.23
C THR A 199 11.18 -13.98 5.55
N ARG A 200 10.19 -14.02 4.64
CA ARG A 200 9.15 -15.05 4.70
C ARG A 200 9.83 -16.38 4.42
N SER A 201 10.11 -17.15 5.48
CA SER A 201 10.56 -18.52 5.29
C SER A 201 9.46 -19.27 4.52
N ARG A 202 9.78 -19.76 3.32
CA ARG A 202 8.94 -20.76 2.66
C ARG A 202 9.01 -22.03 3.51
N GLY A 203 8.08 -22.14 4.46
CA GLY A 203 7.81 -23.33 5.23
C GLY A 203 8.78 -23.63 6.38
N ARG A 204 8.38 -23.27 7.59
CA ARG A 204 8.54 -24.18 8.74
C ARG A 204 7.23 -24.26 9.53
N GLY A 205 6.21 -24.80 8.87
CA GLY A 205 5.11 -25.43 9.61
C GLY A 205 5.63 -26.69 10.33
N PRO A 206 4.95 -27.18 11.37
CA PRO A 206 5.29 -28.45 11.99
C PRO A 206 5.21 -29.58 10.94
N THR A 207 6.21 -30.45 10.98
CA THR A 207 6.62 -31.46 9.99
C THR A 207 5.52 -32.36 9.40
N THR A 208 5.53 -32.48 8.06
CA THR A 208 5.34 -33.75 7.33
C THR A 208 6.02 -33.67 5.97
N PRO A 209 6.87 -34.64 5.55
CA PRO A 209 7.47 -34.65 4.22
C PRO A 209 6.44 -35.24 3.25
N SER A 210 5.70 -34.37 2.57
CA SER A 210 4.92 -34.76 1.39
C SER A 210 5.12 -33.70 0.32
N GLN A 211 5.55 -34.18 -0.84
CA GLN A 211 5.89 -33.44 -2.04
C GLN A 211 4.79 -32.42 -2.40
N ALA A 212 5.19 -31.19 -2.73
CA ALA A 212 4.35 -30.23 -3.41
C ALA A 212 5.01 -29.86 -4.75
N PRO A 213 4.22 -29.57 -5.80
CA PRO A 213 4.70 -29.52 -7.18
C PRO A 213 5.38 -28.18 -7.48
N GLU A 214 6.44 -28.26 -8.28
CA GLU A 214 7.13 -27.14 -8.90
C GLU A 214 6.23 -26.54 -10.00
N ASP A 215 5.46 -25.47 -9.75
CA ASP A 215 4.80 -24.76 -10.88
C ASP A 215 4.45 -23.27 -10.67
N GLU A 216 4.81 -22.62 -9.57
CA GLU A 216 4.47 -21.19 -9.35
C GLU A 216 5.62 -20.18 -9.51
N ALA A 217 6.75 -20.58 -10.10
CA ALA A 217 7.87 -19.68 -10.38
C ALA A 217 7.91 -19.13 -11.82
N ASN A 218 7.00 -19.51 -12.72
CA ASN A 218 7.15 -19.31 -14.17
C ASN A 218 6.23 -18.22 -14.79
N CYS A 219 5.56 -17.38 -14.00
CA CYS A 219 4.55 -16.44 -14.52
C CYS A 219 5.08 -15.01 -14.80
N ALA A 220 6.16 -14.59 -14.14
CA ALA A 220 6.68 -13.22 -14.29
C ALA A 220 7.71 -13.05 -15.43
N ASP A 221 8.34 -14.13 -15.89
CA ASP A 221 9.54 -14.05 -16.75
C ASP A 221 9.24 -14.14 -18.28
N ARG A 222 7.99 -14.38 -18.68
CA ARG A 222 7.63 -14.60 -20.11
C ARG A 222 7.16 -13.37 -20.88
N ARG A 223 7.19 -12.16 -20.31
CA ARG A 223 6.73 -10.92 -21.01
C ARG A 223 7.84 -9.96 -21.42
N VAL A 224 9.11 -10.37 -21.39
CA VAL A 224 10.24 -9.55 -21.89
C VAL A 224 11.06 -10.25 -22.99
N SER A 225 10.81 -11.53 -23.31
CA SER A 225 11.53 -12.24 -24.40
C SER A 225 10.60 -12.72 -25.54
N SER A 226 9.91 -11.82 -26.22
CA SER A 226 9.27 -12.15 -27.52
C SER A 226 8.99 -10.91 -28.39
N MET A 227 10.04 -10.12 -28.68
CA MET A 227 10.06 -9.37 -29.94
C MET A 227 10.89 -10.18 -30.95
N PRO A 228 10.34 -10.60 -32.11
CA PRO A 228 11.11 -11.30 -33.11
C PRO A 228 12.12 -10.34 -33.75
N THR A 229 13.39 -10.67 -33.55
CA THR A 229 14.55 -10.10 -34.24
C THR A 229 14.32 -10.18 -35.76
N ARG A 230 14.29 -9.02 -36.41
CA ARG A 230 14.16 -8.89 -37.86
C ARG A 230 15.34 -9.60 -38.55
N ALA A 231 15.05 -10.59 -39.38
CA ALA A 231 16.04 -11.38 -40.12
C ALA A 231 16.85 -10.52 -41.12
N PRO A 232 18.10 -10.91 -41.45
CA PRO A 232 18.93 -10.21 -42.42
C PRO A 232 18.72 -10.74 -43.86
N GLY A 233 18.59 -9.81 -44.81
CA GLY A 233 19.08 -9.96 -46.19
C GLY A 233 18.11 -10.52 -47.24
N LEU A 234 17.70 -9.66 -48.18
CA LEU A 234 17.56 -10.00 -49.61
C LEU A 234 17.77 -8.71 -50.43
N GLY A 235 18.62 -8.80 -51.45
CA GLY A 235 19.27 -7.68 -52.13
C GLY A 235 18.37 -6.90 -53.09
N GLY A 236 18.57 -5.58 -53.09
CA GLY A 236 18.11 -4.63 -54.10
C GLY A 236 19.29 -4.06 -54.89
N ARG A 237 19.20 -4.17 -56.21
CA ARG A 237 20.20 -3.82 -57.24
C ARG A 237 20.59 -2.33 -57.24
N PRO A 238 21.81 -1.97 -57.70
CA PRO A 238 22.23 -0.57 -57.83
C PRO A 238 21.58 0.11 -59.05
N GLY A 239 21.00 1.29 -58.80
CA GLY A 239 20.42 2.18 -59.79
C GLY A 239 21.47 2.77 -60.74
N HIS A 240 21.12 2.73 -62.03
CA HIS A 240 21.84 3.31 -63.15
C HIS A 240 21.63 4.84 -63.16
N ARG A 241 22.71 5.61 -63.29
CA ARG A 241 22.69 7.07 -63.46
C ARG A 241 22.10 7.46 -64.82
N PRO A 242 21.38 8.59 -64.95
CA PRO A 242 21.09 9.17 -66.25
C PRO A 242 22.27 10.04 -66.71
N ARG A 243 22.59 9.98 -68.01
CA ARG A 243 23.44 10.95 -68.71
C ARG A 243 22.59 11.61 -69.81
N ALA A 244 22.73 12.93 -69.88
CA ALA A 244 22.07 13.93 -70.72
C ALA A 244 21.69 13.54 -72.16
N ALA A 245 20.51 14.01 -72.59
CA ALA A 245 20.28 14.91 -73.72
C ALA A 245 18.94 15.62 -73.52
#